data_AF-A0A735HFL5-F1
#
_entry.id   AF-A0A735HFL5-F1
#
_cell.length_a   1.000
_cell.length_b   1.000
_cell.length_c   1.000
_cell.angle_alpha   90.00
_cell.angle_beta   90.00
_cell.angle_gamma   90.00
#
_symmetry.space_group_name_H-M   'P 1'
#
loop_
_entity.id
_entity.type
_entity.pdbx_description
1 polymer ?
#
loop_
_entity_poly.entity_id
_entity_poly.type
_entity_poly.pdbx_seq_one_letter_code
_entity_poly.pdbx_strand_id
1 'polypeptide(L)'
;MSAFKHALAARDAHIRTLHIALVALFLLASGMGFGWYSAPRQLTVYLPPDLRAASQRPWWEVPPATVYAFAFSVFQQINRWPTNGEADYPRNLSALRAYLTPGCYSQIDHEFRQRLQNGELRDRVRGVYEIPGRGFNDKRVQILDRDNWIVTLDLTVDEYFHSEPVKRAMVRYPIKVLRYNIDQQKNPWGLALDCFSSPPQKLEAAKP
;
A
#
# COMPACT_ATOMS: atom_id res chain seq x y z
N MET A 1 65.63 -3.22 45.76
CA MET A 1 64.21 -2.86 45.99
C MET A 1 63.49 -2.25 44.77
N SER A 2 64.13 -1.98 43.61
CA SER A 2 63.44 -1.39 42.46
C SER A 2 62.76 -2.41 41.53
N ALA A 3 63.33 -3.60 41.32
CA ALA A 3 62.77 -4.61 40.40
C ALA A 3 61.34 -5.07 40.78
N PHE A 4 61.08 -5.28 42.08
CA PHE A 4 59.74 -5.63 42.57
C PHE A 4 58.72 -4.50 42.38
N LYS A 5 59.14 -3.22 42.55
CA LYS A 5 58.27 -2.07 42.29
C LYS A 5 57.95 -1.91 40.80
N HIS A 6 58.91 -2.18 39.91
CA HIS A 6 58.68 -2.18 38.47
C HIS A 6 57.75 -3.33 38.04
N ALA A 7 57.86 -4.50 38.65
CA ALA A 7 56.96 -5.63 38.39
C ALA A 7 55.51 -5.36 38.86
N LEU A 8 55.34 -4.74 40.02
CA LEU A 8 54.01 -4.28 40.49
C LEU A 8 53.45 -3.19 39.56
N ALA A 9 54.24 -2.18 39.21
CA ALA A 9 53.79 -1.10 38.33
C ALA A 9 53.40 -1.60 36.91
N ALA A 10 54.11 -2.59 36.38
CA ALA A 10 53.76 -3.23 35.11
C ALA A 10 52.43 -3.99 35.20
N ARG A 11 52.15 -4.69 36.32
CA ARG A 11 50.86 -5.35 36.55
C ARG A 11 49.73 -4.35 36.72
N ASP A 12 49.92 -3.28 37.48
CA ASP A 12 48.91 -2.24 37.67
C ASP A 12 48.60 -1.51 36.36
N ALA A 13 49.59 -1.27 35.52
CA ALA A 13 49.39 -0.73 34.17
C ALA A 13 48.57 -1.69 33.30
N HIS A 14 48.86 -3.00 33.34
CA HIS A 14 48.12 -4.01 32.59
C HIS A 14 46.66 -4.12 33.07
N ILE A 15 46.43 -4.10 34.39
CA ILE A 15 45.09 -4.07 34.99
C ILE A 15 44.35 -2.80 34.58
N ARG A 16 45.01 -1.64 34.55
CA ARG A 16 44.41 -0.38 34.10
C ARG A 16 44.02 -0.42 32.62
N THR A 17 44.87 -0.98 31.75
CA THR A 17 44.54 -1.15 30.33
C THR A 17 43.35 -2.08 30.11
N LEU A 18 43.24 -3.15 30.90
CA LEU A 18 42.10 -4.07 30.85
C LEU A 18 40.80 -3.38 31.28
N HIS A 19 40.82 -2.58 32.33
CA HIS A 19 39.63 -1.82 32.75
C HIS A 19 39.19 -0.81 31.69
N ILE A 20 40.13 -0.09 31.07
CA ILE A 20 39.83 0.84 29.97
C ILE A 20 39.21 0.09 28.79
N ALA A 21 39.78 -1.06 28.41
CA ALA A 21 39.26 -1.89 27.34
C ALA A 21 37.84 -2.41 27.67
N LEU A 22 37.59 -2.80 28.92
CA LEU A 22 36.30 -3.31 29.37
C LEU A 22 35.22 -2.21 29.36
N VAL A 23 35.56 -1.00 29.81
CA VAL A 23 34.66 0.17 29.72
C VAL A 23 34.37 0.52 28.26
N ALA A 24 35.39 0.52 27.39
CA ALA A 24 35.20 0.78 25.96
C ALA A 24 34.27 -0.27 25.32
N LEU A 25 34.47 -1.55 25.63
CA LEU A 25 33.62 -2.64 25.14
C LEU A 25 32.18 -2.50 25.64
N PHE A 26 31.99 -2.12 26.90
CA PHE A 26 30.68 -1.89 27.50
C PHE A 26 29.91 -0.76 26.82
N LEU A 27 30.58 0.37 26.54
CA LEU A 27 29.99 1.50 25.81
C LEU A 27 29.57 1.09 24.39
N LEU A 28 30.42 0.32 23.70
CA LEU A 28 30.14 -0.17 22.35
C LEU A 28 28.93 -1.12 22.35
N ALA A 29 28.88 -2.05 23.29
CA ALA A 29 27.75 -2.98 23.46
C ALA A 29 26.44 -2.24 23.78
N SER A 30 26.51 -1.21 24.64
CA SER A 30 25.35 -0.38 24.98
C SER A 30 24.85 0.44 23.78
N GLY A 31 25.77 0.99 22.97
CA GLY A 31 25.43 1.67 21.72
C GLY A 31 24.74 0.75 20.72
N MET A 32 25.23 -0.47 20.54
CA MET A 32 24.60 -1.48 19.68
C MET A 32 23.22 -1.91 20.21
N GLY A 33 23.09 -2.11 21.52
CA GLY A 33 21.81 -2.44 22.15
C GLY A 33 20.76 -1.34 21.99
N PHE A 34 21.17 -0.08 22.14
CA PHE A 34 20.30 1.07 21.90
C PHE A 34 19.88 1.17 20.43
N GLY A 35 20.83 0.98 19.50
CA GLY A 35 20.54 0.93 18.07
C GLY A 35 19.51 -0.15 17.72
N TRP A 36 19.67 -1.35 18.27
CA TRP A 36 18.73 -2.46 18.09
C TRP A 36 17.34 -2.17 18.67
N TYR A 37 17.28 -1.57 19.87
CA TYR A 37 16.01 -1.21 20.49
C TYR A 37 15.25 -0.12 19.70
N SER A 38 15.99 0.81 19.10
CA SER A 38 15.44 1.87 18.24
C SER A 38 15.07 1.41 16.83
N ALA A 39 15.40 0.17 16.45
CA ALA A 39 15.11 -0.34 15.13
C ALA A 39 13.59 -0.46 14.90
N PRO A 40 13.08 -0.15 13.70
CA PRO A 40 11.65 -0.25 13.39
C PRO A 40 11.15 -1.68 13.62
N ARG A 41 10.15 -1.85 14.49
CA ARG A 41 9.57 -3.16 14.83
C ARG A 41 8.74 -3.77 13.69
N GLN A 42 8.41 -3.01 12.66
CA GLN A 42 7.65 -3.44 11.50
C GLN A 42 8.36 -2.97 10.24
N LEU A 43 8.95 -3.91 9.51
CA LEU A 43 9.53 -3.68 8.20
C LEU A 43 8.64 -4.35 7.16
N THR A 44 7.87 -3.57 6.41
CA THR A 44 7.06 -4.08 5.31
C THR A 44 7.97 -4.38 4.12
N VAL A 45 8.36 -5.65 3.95
CA VAL A 45 9.17 -6.11 2.82
C VAL A 45 8.24 -6.62 1.72
N TYR A 46 8.27 -5.95 0.56
CA TYR A 46 7.49 -6.38 -0.61
C TYR A 46 8.27 -7.45 -1.40
N LEU A 47 7.91 -8.72 -1.24
CA LEU A 47 8.48 -9.79 -2.06
C LEU A 47 7.72 -9.86 -3.40
N PRO A 48 8.39 -9.69 -4.56
CA PRO A 48 7.77 -9.98 -5.84
C PRO A 48 7.57 -11.49 -6.02
N PRO A 49 6.60 -11.91 -6.86
CA PRO A 49 6.36 -13.32 -7.18
C PRO A 49 7.47 -13.98 -8.01
N ASP A 50 8.46 -13.23 -8.51
CA ASP A 50 9.62 -13.75 -9.25
C ASP A 50 10.90 -13.66 -8.39
N LEU A 51 11.36 -14.83 -7.92
CA LEU A 51 12.54 -14.98 -7.07
C LEU A 51 13.87 -14.93 -7.86
N ARG A 52 13.83 -14.86 -9.20
CA ARG A 52 15.04 -14.90 -10.04
C ARG A 52 15.86 -13.60 -10.02
N ALA A 53 15.28 -12.50 -9.56
CA ALA A 53 15.92 -11.18 -9.46
C ALA A 53 16.09 -10.68 -8.01
N ALA A 54 16.08 -11.59 -7.04
CA ALA A 54 16.23 -11.27 -5.64
C ALA A 54 17.67 -10.82 -5.33
N SER A 55 17.94 -9.50 -5.23
CA SER A 55 18.95 -8.93 -4.30
C SER A 55 19.28 -7.44 -4.55
N GLN A 56 18.77 -6.75 -5.57
CA GLN A 56 19.20 -5.35 -5.83
C GLN A 56 18.05 -4.34 -5.99
N ARG A 57 17.01 -4.44 -5.15
CA ARG A 57 15.96 -3.41 -5.13
C ARG A 57 16.20 -2.41 -4.00
N PRO A 58 16.18 -1.09 -4.30
CA PRO A 58 16.18 -0.08 -3.27
C PRO A 58 14.98 -0.22 -2.32
N TRP A 59 15.18 0.03 -1.03
CA TRP A 59 14.15 -0.15 -0.01
C TRP A 59 12.91 0.75 -0.20
N TRP A 60 13.05 1.84 -0.94
CA TRP A 60 11.98 2.79 -1.24
C TRP A 60 11.12 2.40 -2.44
N GLU A 61 11.57 1.44 -3.25
CA GLU A 61 10.86 1.04 -4.47
C GLU A 61 9.66 0.15 -4.12
N VAL A 62 8.46 0.59 -4.53
CA VAL A 62 7.23 -0.19 -4.38
C VAL A 62 7.05 -1.06 -5.63
N PRO A 63 6.95 -2.40 -5.51
CA PRO A 63 6.77 -3.25 -6.67
C PRO A 63 5.47 -2.94 -7.43
N PRO A 64 5.49 -2.92 -8.78
CA PRO A 64 4.28 -2.66 -9.57
C PRO A 64 3.11 -3.59 -9.24
N ALA A 65 3.38 -4.86 -8.94
CA ALA A 65 2.36 -5.82 -8.50
C ALA A 65 1.63 -5.37 -7.23
N THR A 66 2.36 -4.79 -6.27
CA THR A 66 1.78 -4.24 -5.04
C THR A 66 0.89 -3.03 -5.35
N VAL A 67 1.36 -2.12 -6.21
CA VAL A 67 0.59 -0.93 -6.62
C VAL A 67 -0.71 -1.35 -7.31
N TYR A 68 -0.63 -2.37 -8.17
CA TYR A 68 -1.81 -2.95 -8.84
C TYR A 68 -2.79 -3.56 -7.84
N ALA A 69 -2.31 -4.43 -6.94
CA ALA A 69 -3.14 -5.10 -5.95
C ALA A 69 -3.82 -4.10 -5.00
N PHE A 70 -3.09 -3.06 -4.59
CA PHE A 70 -3.63 -1.93 -3.82
C PHE A 70 -4.78 -1.26 -4.56
N ALA A 71 -4.53 -0.83 -5.80
CA ALA A 71 -5.50 -0.08 -6.58
C ALA A 71 -6.77 -0.89 -6.84
N PHE A 72 -6.61 -2.16 -7.25
CA PHE A 72 -7.72 -3.07 -7.45
C PHE A 72 -8.54 -3.26 -6.17
N SER A 73 -7.88 -3.57 -5.05
CA SER A 73 -8.56 -3.88 -3.79
C SER A 73 -9.36 -2.70 -3.26
N VAL A 74 -8.77 -1.51 -3.21
CA VAL A 74 -9.45 -0.30 -2.71
C VAL A 74 -10.58 0.11 -3.66
N PHE A 75 -10.31 0.13 -4.97
CA PHE A 75 -11.33 0.51 -5.95
C PHE A 75 -12.52 -0.45 -5.94
N GLN A 76 -12.26 -1.76 -5.88
CA GLN A 76 -13.29 -2.79 -5.80
C GLN A 76 -14.13 -2.62 -4.53
N GLN A 77 -13.50 -2.48 -3.36
CA GLN A 77 -14.23 -2.38 -2.10
C GLN A 77 -15.13 -1.13 -2.04
N ILE A 78 -14.67 0.02 -2.56
CA ILE A 78 -15.51 1.23 -2.64
C ILE A 78 -16.73 1.00 -3.55
N ASN A 79 -16.51 0.36 -4.70
CA ASN A 79 -17.54 0.22 -5.74
C ASN A 79 -18.38 -1.05 -5.65
N ARG A 80 -18.18 -1.90 -4.62
CA ARG A 80 -18.94 -3.13 -4.41
C ARG A 80 -20.03 -2.91 -3.36
N TRP A 81 -21.29 -3.02 -3.76
CA TRP A 81 -22.45 -2.81 -2.91
C TRP A 81 -23.30 -4.08 -2.94
N PRO A 82 -23.00 -5.09 -2.10
CA PRO A 82 -23.63 -6.40 -2.21
C PRO A 82 -25.10 -6.41 -1.75
N THR A 83 -25.53 -5.42 -0.97
CA THR A 83 -26.88 -5.41 -0.36
C THR A 83 -27.70 -4.22 -0.83
N ASN A 84 -27.19 -3.00 -0.64
CA ASN A 84 -27.89 -1.78 -1.02
C ASN A 84 -26.90 -0.63 -1.24
N GLY A 85 -26.87 -0.08 -2.45
CA GLY A 85 -26.00 1.03 -2.84
C GLY A 85 -26.12 2.27 -1.96
N GLU A 86 -27.32 2.59 -1.44
CA GLU A 86 -27.51 3.76 -0.56
C GLU A 86 -26.80 3.61 0.79
N ALA A 87 -26.72 2.37 1.30
CA ALA A 87 -26.14 2.09 2.61
C ALA A 87 -24.67 1.64 2.52
N ASP A 88 -24.33 0.83 1.52
CA ASP A 88 -23.00 0.23 1.39
C ASP A 88 -21.98 1.22 0.83
N TYR A 89 -22.37 2.06 -0.15
CA TYR A 89 -21.44 2.99 -0.78
C TYR A 89 -20.84 4.02 0.22
N PRO A 90 -21.63 4.79 0.99
CA PRO A 90 -21.06 5.75 1.95
C PRO A 90 -20.31 5.06 3.10
N ARG A 91 -20.73 3.85 3.49
CA ARG A 91 -20.03 3.05 4.50
C ARG A 91 -18.65 2.61 4.02
N ASN A 92 -18.54 2.11 2.79
CA ASN A 92 -17.27 1.71 2.21
C ASN A 92 -16.36 2.93 2.00
N LEU A 93 -16.92 4.04 1.52
CA LEU A 93 -16.16 5.29 1.30
C LEU A 93 -15.57 5.83 2.61
N SER A 94 -16.34 5.84 3.70
CA SER A 94 -15.85 6.27 5.01
C SER A 94 -14.82 5.30 5.61
N ALA A 95 -15.04 3.99 5.49
CA ALA A 95 -14.10 2.96 5.96
C ALA A 95 -12.74 3.04 5.25
N LEU A 96 -12.71 3.39 3.96
CA LEU A 96 -11.50 3.44 3.15
C LEU A 96 -10.91 4.85 3.01
N ARG A 97 -11.34 5.81 3.83
CA ARG A 97 -10.91 7.22 3.78
C ARG A 97 -9.38 7.38 3.80
N ALA A 98 -8.67 6.53 4.54
CA ALA A 98 -7.22 6.57 4.69
C ALA A 98 -6.45 6.22 3.40
N TYR A 99 -7.12 5.60 2.41
CA TYR A 99 -6.55 5.16 1.14
C TYR A 99 -6.89 6.10 -0.03
N LEU A 100 -7.48 7.27 0.26
CA LEU A 100 -7.92 8.24 -0.73
C LEU A 100 -7.26 9.60 -0.47
N THR A 101 -6.83 10.27 -1.53
CA THR A 101 -6.48 11.69 -1.44
C THR A 101 -7.72 12.50 -1.07
N PRO A 102 -7.60 13.66 -0.41
CA PRO A 102 -8.74 14.50 -0.09
C PRO A 102 -9.56 14.89 -1.34
N GLY A 103 -8.86 15.18 -2.45
CA GLY A 103 -9.49 15.48 -3.74
C GLY A 103 -10.29 14.29 -4.26
N CYS A 104 -9.70 13.10 -4.26
CA CYS A 104 -10.40 11.91 -4.74
C CYS A 104 -11.61 11.55 -3.86
N TYR A 105 -11.48 11.66 -2.54
CA TYR A 105 -12.62 11.48 -1.63
C TYR A 105 -13.78 12.42 -1.98
N SER A 106 -13.49 13.70 -2.21
CA SER A 106 -14.53 14.68 -2.54
C SER A 106 -15.23 14.39 -3.88
N GLN A 107 -14.49 13.88 -4.87
CA GLN A 107 -15.06 13.50 -6.17
C GLN A 107 -16.01 12.31 -6.03
N ILE A 108 -15.60 11.27 -5.29
CA ILE A 108 -16.41 10.07 -5.07
C ILE A 108 -17.66 10.41 -4.24
N ASP A 109 -17.53 11.23 -3.19
CA ASP A 109 -18.66 11.70 -2.38
C ASP A 109 -19.65 12.52 -3.22
N HIS A 110 -19.18 13.37 -4.12
CA HIS A 110 -20.03 14.11 -5.05
C HIS A 110 -20.77 13.15 -6.01
N GLU A 111 -20.07 12.19 -6.61
CA GLU A 111 -20.69 11.18 -7.47
C GLU A 111 -21.76 10.38 -6.72
N PHE A 112 -21.47 9.95 -5.49
CA PHE A 112 -22.43 9.26 -4.63
C PHE A 112 -23.70 10.10 -4.44
N ARG A 113 -23.57 11.38 -4.06
CA ARG A 113 -24.73 12.26 -3.83
C ARG A 113 -25.56 12.47 -5.09
N GLN A 114 -24.90 12.62 -6.24
CA GLN A 114 -25.59 12.74 -7.52
C GLN A 114 -26.40 11.47 -7.85
N ARG A 115 -25.80 10.29 -7.68
CA ARG A 115 -26.50 9.01 -7.90
C ARG A 115 -27.66 8.80 -6.93
N LEU A 116 -27.50 9.22 -5.68
CA LEU A 116 -28.54 9.18 -4.67
C LEU A 116 -29.74 10.05 -5.07
N GLN A 117 -29.48 11.29 -5.51
CA GLN A 117 -30.53 12.21 -5.98
C GLN A 117 -31.25 11.68 -7.23
N ASN A 118 -30.53 10.98 -8.11
CA ASN A 118 -31.09 10.35 -9.30
C ASN A 118 -31.86 9.04 -9.01
N GLY A 119 -31.85 8.55 -7.77
CA GLY A 119 -32.48 7.27 -7.42
C GLY A 119 -31.76 6.04 -7.98
N GLU A 120 -30.48 6.15 -8.36
CA GLU A 120 -29.71 5.07 -8.98
C GLU A 120 -29.19 4.03 -7.99
N LEU A 121 -29.28 4.29 -6.68
CA LEU A 121 -28.66 3.49 -5.61
C LEU A 121 -29.65 2.66 -4.80
N ARG A 122 -30.93 3.04 -4.80
CA ARG A 122 -31.95 2.41 -3.97
C ARG A 122 -32.16 0.95 -4.37
N ASP A 123 -32.01 0.04 -3.40
CA ASP A 123 -32.12 -1.42 -3.59
C ASP A 123 -31.22 -1.94 -4.73
N ARG A 124 -30.16 -1.18 -5.03
CA ARG A 124 -29.18 -1.49 -6.07
C ARG A 124 -28.07 -2.32 -5.49
N VAL A 125 -27.84 -3.48 -6.09
CA VAL A 125 -26.69 -4.33 -5.80
C VAL A 125 -25.67 -4.16 -6.92
N ARG A 126 -24.40 -3.95 -6.58
CA ARG A 126 -23.29 -3.84 -7.54
C ARG A 126 -22.18 -4.83 -7.20
N GLY A 127 -21.87 -5.70 -8.16
CA GLY A 127 -20.68 -6.53 -8.18
C GLY A 127 -19.59 -5.88 -9.03
N VAL A 128 -18.35 -5.94 -8.55
CA VAL A 128 -17.16 -5.47 -9.27
C VAL A 128 -16.12 -6.56 -9.24
N TYR A 129 -15.70 -7.01 -10.42
CA TYR A 129 -14.81 -8.16 -10.58
C TYR A 129 -13.70 -7.85 -11.58
N GLU A 130 -12.54 -8.44 -11.38
CA GLU A 130 -11.48 -8.43 -12.38
C GLU A 130 -11.89 -9.32 -13.57
N ILE A 131 -11.58 -8.91 -14.80
CA ILE A 131 -11.84 -9.74 -15.98
C ILE A 131 -10.80 -10.87 -16.02
N PRO A 132 -11.22 -12.16 -16.06
CA PRO A 132 -10.29 -13.29 -16.13
C PRO A 132 -9.28 -13.13 -17.29
N GLY A 133 -8.00 -13.38 -17.00
CA GLY A 133 -6.91 -13.23 -17.99
C GLY A 133 -6.50 -11.79 -18.31
N ARG A 134 -7.17 -10.77 -17.74
CA ARG A 134 -6.83 -9.35 -17.93
C ARG A 134 -6.26 -8.67 -16.70
N GLY A 135 -5.91 -9.45 -15.68
CA GLY A 135 -5.37 -8.96 -14.44
C GLY A 135 -3.94 -8.44 -14.52
N PHE A 136 -3.21 -8.50 -13.40
CA PHE A 136 -1.86 -7.94 -13.32
C PHE A 136 -0.94 -8.48 -14.43
N ASN A 137 -0.28 -7.56 -15.10
CA ASN A 137 0.92 -7.76 -15.90
C ASN A 137 1.72 -6.46 -15.88
N ASP A 138 2.98 -6.50 -16.29
CA ASP A 138 3.89 -5.34 -16.20
C ASP A 138 3.39 -4.11 -16.99
N LYS A 139 2.53 -4.30 -18.00
CA LYS A 139 1.95 -3.19 -18.78
C LYS A 139 0.76 -2.53 -18.10
N ARG A 140 0.22 -3.11 -17.02
CA ARG A 140 -0.92 -2.56 -16.27
C ARG A 140 -0.54 -1.43 -15.32
N VAL A 141 0.75 -1.29 -15.01
CA VAL A 141 1.24 -0.27 -14.10
C VAL A 141 2.29 0.56 -14.80
N GLN A 142 1.92 1.79 -15.13
CA GLN A 142 2.86 2.77 -15.65
C GLN A 142 3.49 3.51 -14.47
N ILE A 143 4.81 3.45 -14.37
CA ILE A 143 5.60 4.21 -13.39
C ILE A 143 5.79 5.62 -13.98
N LEU A 144 5.28 6.64 -13.28
CA LEU A 144 5.50 8.03 -13.67
C LEU A 144 6.79 8.57 -13.04
N ASP A 145 6.93 8.33 -11.74
CA ASP A 145 8.11 8.68 -10.95
C ASP A 145 8.23 7.75 -9.73
N ARG A 146 9.09 8.10 -8.76
CA ARG A 146 9.33 7.31 -7.54
C ARG A 146 8.08 7.10 -6.68
N ASP A 147 7.15 8.05 -6.71
CA ASP A 147 6.03 8.17 -5.79
C ASP A 147 4.67 8.21 -6.50
N ASN A 148 4.63 8.11 -7.83
CA ASN A 148 3.42 8.21 -8.64
C ASN A 148 3.34 7.12 -9.73
N TRP A 149 2.15 6.55 -9.87
CA TRP A 149 1.84 5.48 -10.83
C TRP A 149 0.46 5.69 -11.47
N ILE A 150 0.29 5.14 -12.67
CA ILE A 150 -1.02 4.94 -13.29
C ILE A 150 -1.28 3.44 -13.38
N VAL A 151 -2.37 2.99 -12.76
CA VAL A 151 -2.82 1.60 -12.78
C VAL A 151 -4.01 1.47 -13.72
N THR A 152 -3.92 0.55 -14.67
CA THR A 152 -5.01 0.23 -15.58
C THR A 152 -5.76 -1.01 -15.09
N LEU A 153 -6.97 -0.84 -14.58
CA LEU A 153 -7.84 -1.91 -14.13
C LEU A 153 -8.90 -2.22 -15.20
N ASP A 154 -8.93 -3.44 -15.72
CA ASP A 154 -10.00 -3.91 -16.62
C ASP A 154 -11.00 -4.73 -15.78
N LEU A 155 -12.17 -4.15 -15.50
CA LEU A 155 -13.15 -4.69 -14.55
C LEU A 155 -14.50 -4.96 -15.22
N THR A 156 -15.18 -6.00 -14.74
CA THR A 156 -16.60 -6.24 -14.99
C THR A 156 -17.41 -5.60 -13.86
N VAL A 157 -18.37 -4.77 -14.24
CA VAL A 157 -19.35 -4.17 -13.32
C VAL A 157 -20.72 -4.74 -13.66
N ASP A 158 -21.29 -5.45 -12.70
CA ASP A 158 -22.63 -5.99 -12.77
C ASP A 158 -23.51 -5.26 -11.75
N GLU A 159 -24.67 -4.79 -12.17
CA GLU A 159 -25.65 -4.19 -11.28
C GLU A 159 -27.00 -4.86 -11.43
N TYR A 160 -27.61 -5.13 -10.28
CA TYR A 160 -28.91 -5.76 -10.14
C TYR A 160 -29.83 -4.85 -9.35
N PHE A 161 -31.10 -4.83 -9.74
CA PHE A 161 -32.18 -4.31 -8.91
C PHE A 161 -33.03 -5.53 -8.53
N HIS A 162 -33.00 -5.89 -7.25
CA HIS A 162 -33.47 -7.21 -6.80
C HIS A 162 -32.83 -8.36 -7.60
N SER A 163 -33.63 -9.16 -8.30
CA SER A 163 -33.17 -10.30 -9.11
C SER A 163 -32.97 -9.95 -10.59
N GLU A 164 -33.22 -8.70 -10.99
CA GLU A 164 -33.15 -8.29 -12.39
C GLU A 164 -31.80 -7.63 -12.72
N PRO A 165 -31.07 -8.10 -13.74
CA PRO A 165 -29.84 -7.47 -14.18
C PRO A 165 -30.17 -6.15 -14.90
N VAL A 166 -29.62 -5.04 -14.41
CA VAL A 166 -29.87 -3.71 -15.00
C VAL A 166 -28.63 -3.18 -15.72
N LYS A 167 -27.43 -3.62 -15.33
CA LYS A 167 -26.20 -3.23 -16.01
C LYS A 167 -25.20 -4.37 -15.99
N ARG A 168 -24.59 -4.63 -17.14
CA ARG A 168 -23.37 -5.41 -17.26
C ARG A 168 -22.43 -4.69 -18.21
N ALA A 169 -21.27 -4.29 -17.72
CA ALA A 169 -20.28 -3.57 -18.51
C ALA A 169 -18.87 -4.05 -18.18
N MET A 170 -18.07 -4.24 -19.22
CA MET A 170 -16.61 -4.34 -19.09
C MET A 170 -16.04 -2.94 -19.27
N VAL A 171 -15.26 -2.47 -18.31
CA VAL A 171 -14.76 -1.09 -18.29
C VAL A 171 -13.29 -1.10 -17.88
N ARG A 172 -12.50 -0.29 -18.58
CA ARG A 172 -11.12 0.04 -18.25
C ARG A 172 -11.09 1.31 -17.42
N TYR A 173 -10.54 1.20 -16.22
CA TYR A 173 -10.35 2.29 -15.28
C TYR A 173 -8.86 2.62 -15.17
N PRO A 174 -8.42 3.78 -15.68
CA PRO A 174 -7.07 4.27 -15.48
C PRO A 174 -7.03 5.08 -14.18
N ILE A 175 -6.49 4.45 -13.13
CA ILE A 175 -6.45 4.96 -11.76
C ILE A 175 -5.07 5.55 -11.46
N LYS A 176 -5.03 6.78 -10.98
CA LYS A 176 -3.81 7.38 -10.47
C LYS A 176 -3.57 6.93 -9.02
N VAL A 177 -2.36 6.49 -8.73
CA VAL A 177 -1.93 6.05 -7.39
C VAL A 177 -0.70 6.84 -7.01
N LEU A 178 -0.64 7.29 -5.77
CA LEU A 178 0.52 7.99 -5.22
C LEU A 178 0.95 7.42 -3.87
N ARG A 179 2.21 7.68 -3.50
CA ARG A 179 2.70 7.41 -2.15
C ARG A 179 2.02 8.35 -1.17
N TYR A 180 1.43 7.78 -0.13
CA TYR A 180 0.67 8.53 0.86
C TYR A 180 1.17 8.20 2.26
N ASN A 181 2.04 9.08 2.78
CA ASN A 181 2.66 8.92 4.07
C ASN A 181 1.77 9.51 5.17
N ILE A 182 0.82 8.70 5.66
CA ILE A 182 0.03 8.99 6.85
C ILE A 182 0.30 7.91 7.92
N ASP A 183 -0.41 7.98 9.04
CA ASP A 183 -0.33 6.97 10.10
C ASP A 183 -0.43 5.53 9.54
N GLN A 184 0.65 4.78 9.71
CA GLN A 184 0.80 3.42 9.20
C GLN A 184 -0.22 2.45 9.82
N GLN A 185 -0.73 2.73 11.02
CA GLN A 185 -1.80 1.92 11.62
C GLN A 185 -3.11 2.04 10.84
N LYS A 186 -3.34 3.19 10.20
CA LYS A 186 -4.55 3.48 9.40
C LYS A 186 -4.37 3.14 7.92
N ASN A 187 -3.16 3.34 7.40
CA ASN A 187 -2.82 3.00 6.01
C ASN A 187 -1.49 2.24 5.97
N PRO A 188 -1.53 0.90 6.13
CA PRO A 188 -0.34 0.06 6.08
C PRO A 188 0.26 -0.05 4.68
N TRP A 189 -0.50 0.28 3.64
CA TRP A 189 -0.02 0.28 2.25
C TRP A 189 0.92 1.46 1.96
N GLY A 190 0.75 2.58 2.66
CA GLY A 190 1.47 3.83 2.36
C GLY A 190 1.17 4.37 0.96
N LEU A 191 0.01 4.03 0.40
CA LEU A 191 -0.45 4.41 -0.93
C LEU A 191 -1.86 5.02 -0.84
N ALA A 192 -2.21 5.89 -1.79
CA ALA A 192 -3.56 6.42 -1.94
C ALA A 192 -4.00 6.48 -3.40
N LEU A 193 -5.30 6.33 -3.63
CA LEU A 193 -5.91 6.64 -4.91
C LEU A 193 -6.07 8.15 -5.05
N ASP A 194 -5.63 8.66 -6.20
CA ASP A 194 -5.82 10.04 -6.66
C ASP A 194 -6.80 10.10 -7.83
N CYS A 195 -7.81 9.22 -7.79
CA CYS A 195 -8.91 9.11 -8.75
C CYS A 195 -8.42 8.81 -10.19
N PHE A 196 -9.17 9.22 -11.21
CA PHE A 196 -8.92 8.82 -12.59
C PHE A 196 -7.84 9.68 -13.27
N SER A 197 -6.89 9.06 -13.97
CA SER A 197 -5.92 9.80 -14.81
C SER A 197 -6.52 10.20 -16.17
N SER A 198 -7.54 9.46 -16.62
CA SER A 198 -8.34 9.78 -17.81
C SER A 198 -9.75 9.18 -17.67
N PRO A 199 -10.74 9.59 -18.46
CA PRO A 199 -12.08 9.03 -18.36
C PRO A 199 -12.09 7.49 -18.51
N PRO A 200 -12.89 6.75 -17.71
CA PRO A 200 -13.06 5.32 -17.87
C PRO A 200 -13.56 4.95 -19.28
N GLN A 201 -13.03 3.87 -19.84
CA GLN A 201 -13.32 3.44 -21.21
C GLN A 201 -14.13 2.16 -21.20
N LYS A 202 -15.27 2.13 -21.88
CA LYS A 202 -16.02 0.87 -22.07
C LYS A 202 -15.19 -0.05 -22.97
N LEU A 203 -14.97 -1.27 -22.52
CA LEU A 203 -14.37 -2.32 -23.34
C LEU A 203 -15.49 -2.93 -24.18
N GLU A 204 -15.30 -2.98 -25.49
CA GLU A 204 -16.17 -3.77 -26.35
C GLU A 204 -16.08 -5.23 -25.91
N ALA A 205 -17.22 -5.92 -25.86
CA ALA A 205 -17.22 -7.36 -25.64
C ALA A 205 -16.36 -7.97 -26.76
N ALA A 206 -15.33 -8.74 -26.41
CA ALA A 206 -14.61 -9.52 -27.40
C ALA A 206 -15.66 -10.30 -28.19
N LYS A 207 -15.73 -10.08 -29.51
CA LYS A 207 -16.56 -10.94 -30.36
C LYS A 207 -16.11 -12.38 -30.12
N PRO A 208 -17.05 -13.30 -29.89
CA PRO A 208 -16.74 -14.70 -29.69
C PRO A 208 -15.92 -15.26 -30.86
#